data_AF-A0A6N7XD33-F1
#
_entry.id   AF-A0A6N7XD33-F1
#
_cell.length_a   1.000
_cell.length_b   1.000
_cell.length_c   1.000
_cell.angle_alpha   90.00
_cell.angle_beta   90.00
_cell.angle_gamma   90.00
#
_symmetry.space_group_name_H-M   'P 1'
#
loop_
_entity.id
_entity.type
_entity.pdbx_description
1 polymer ?
#
loop_
_entity_poly.entity_id
_entity_poly.type
_entity_poly.pdbx_seq_one_letter_code
_entity_poly.pdbx_strand_id
1 'polypeptide(L)'
;MNRYTKFINIMGSYYTKDFEKEKKNITKVREIKEETVRKFFLQGDCEVLVVFEETGKEILIDDFSSEDDIKKYLGKSFIKK
;
A
#
# COMPACT_ATOMS: atom_id res chain seq x y z
N MET A 1 -12.11 2.86 -4.80
CA MET A 1 -10.93 3.03 -3.93
C MET A 1 -10.23 1.70 -3.75
N ASN A 2 -9.01 1.59 -4.28
CA ASN A 2 -8.17 0.43 -4.07
C ASN A 2 -7.51 0.52 -2.69
N ARG A 3 -7.45 -0.59 -1.95
CA ARG A 3 -6.58 -0.69 -0.78
C ARG A 3 -5.44 -1.65 -1.11
N TYR A 4 -4.22 -1.20 -0.87
CA TYR A 4 -3.03 -2.03 -0.90
C TYR A 4 -2.42 -2.09 0.50
N THR A 5 -1.66 -3.14 0.77
CA THR A 5 -0.90 -3.26 2.01
C THR A 5 0.58 -3.28 1.68
N LYS A 6 1.37 -2.39 2.27
CA LYS A 6 2.83 -2.42 2.21
C LYS A 6 3.35 -3.07 3.48
N PHE A 7 3.99 -4.23 3.36
CA PHE A 7 4.70 -4.86 4.46
C PHE A 7 6.13 -4.37 4.48
N ILE A 8 6.62 -3.96 5.66
CA ILE A 8 8.01 -3.57 5.89
C ILE A 8 8.61 -4.56 6.90
N ASN A 9 9.72 -5.18 6.52
CA ASN A 9 10.48 -6.12 7.34
C ASN A 9 11.98 -5.96 7.13
N ILE A 10 12.77 -6.80 7.82
CA ILE A 10 14.25 -6.77 7.75
C ILE A 10 14.76 -6.95 6.32
N MET A 11 14.05 -7.72 5.51
CA MET A 11 14.46 -8.08 4.14
C MET A 11 14.04 -7.03 3.09
N GLY A 12 13.26 -6.02 3.48
CA GLY A 12 12.83 -4.93 2.62
C GLY A 12 11.33 -4.66 2.75
N SER A 13 10.67 -4.43 1.63
CA SER A 13 9.23 -4.21 1.61
C SER A 13 8.59 -4.72 0.34
N TYR A 14 7.35 -5.17 0.44
CA TYR A 14 6.54 -5.62 -0.69
C TYR A 14 5.09 -5.15 -0.53
N TYR A 15 4.37 -5.06 -1.64
CA TYR A 15 2.96 -4.65 -1.63
C TYR A 15 2.07 -5.85 -1.90
N THR A 16 0.90 -5.89 -1.27
CA THR A 16 -0.16 -6.85 -1.57
C THR A 16 -1.49 -6.16 -1.81
N LYS A 17 -2.43 -6.92 -2.38
CA LYS A 17 -3.84 -6.56 -2.43
C LYS A 17 -4.69 -7.80 -2.16
N ASP A 18 -5.79 -7.56 -1.45
CA ASP A 18 -6.80 -8.57 -1.15
C ASP A 18 -7.82 -8.62 -2.27
N PHE A 19 -8.10 -9.84 -2.74
CA PHE A 19 -9.10 -10.11 -3.77
C PHE A 19 -10.18 -11.00 -3.17
N GLU A 20 -11.32 -10.40 -2.87
CA GLU A 20 -12.51 -11.13 -2.43
C GLU A 20 -13.07 -11.97 -3.59
N LYS A 21 -13.31 -13.25 -3.31
CA LYS A 21 -14.02 -14.15 -4.23
C LYS A 21 -15.37 -14.50 -3.63
N GLU A 22 -16.37 -13.65 -3.89
CA GLU A 22 -17.73 -13.78 -3.36
C GLU A 22 -18.30 -15.19 -3.52
N LYS A 23 -18.16 -15.79 -4.71
CA LYS A 23 -18.67 -17.15 -5.00
C LYS A 23 -18.05 -18.27 -4.14
N LYS A 24 -16.87 -18.04 -3.56
CA LYS A 24 -16.14 -19.03 -2.77
C LYS A 24 -15.98 -18.63 -1.31
N ASN A 25 -16.42 -17.43 -0.93
CA ASN A 25 -16.18 -16.83 0.38
C ASN A 25 -14.71 -16.95 0.84
N ILE A 26 -13.78 -16.67 -0.09
CA ILE A 26 -12.33 -16.74 0.13
C ILE A 26 -11.70 -15.41 -0.27
N THR A 27 -10.85 -14.88 0.60
CA THR A 27 -9.94 -13.77 0.29
C THR A 27 -8.62 -14.31 -0.24
N LYS A 28 -8.24 -13.92 -1.45
CA LYS A 28 -6.93 -14.25 -2.02
C LYS A 28 -6.03 -13.03 -1.94
N VAL A 29 -4.98 -13.11 -1.13
CA VAL A 29 -3.92 -12.10 -1.08
C VAL A 29 -2.95 -12.34 -2.25
N ARG A 30 -2.52 -11.28 -2.92
CA ARG A 30 -1.48 -11.36 -3.96
C ARG A 30 -0.49 -10.22 -3.83
N GLU A 31 0.78 -10.51 -4.11
CA GLU A 31 1.80 -9.48 -4.29
C GLU A 31 1.51 -8.61 -5.53
N ILE A 32 1.72 -7.31 -5.39
CA ILE A 32 1.51 -6.30 -6.41
C ILE A 32 2.83 -5.53 -6.61
N LYS A 33 3.15 -5.24 -7.87
CA LYS A 33 4.31 -4.38 -8.20
C LYS A 33 4.09 -2.96 -7.70
N GLU A 34 5.13 -2.35 -7.13
CA GLU A 34 5.10 -0.95 -6.66
C GLU A 34 4.60 0.03 -7.74
N GLU A 35 5.00 -0.17 -9.00
CA GLU A 35 4.58 0.67 -10.13
C GLU A 35 3.05 0.76 -10.26
N THR A 36 2.35 -0.36 -10.05
CA THR A 36 0.89 -0.43 -10.08
C THR A 36 0.29 0.37 -8.93
N VAL A 37 0.81 0.19 -7.71
CA VAL A 37 0.35 0.92 -6.52
C VAL A 37 0.55 2.42 -6.73
N ARG A 38 1.73 2.83 -7.17
CA ARG A 38 2.07 4.22 -7.48
C ARG A 38 1.12 4.83 -8.49
N LYS A 39 0.80 4.11 -9.57
CA LYS A 39 -0.15 4.58 -10.59
C LYS A 39 -1.50 4.94 -9.99
N PHE A 40 -2.08 4.05 -9.18
CA PHE A 40 -3.39 4.30 -8.57
C PHE A 40 -3.35 5.34 -7.45
N PHE A 41 -2.26 5.39 -6.69
CA PHE A 41 -2.04 6.39 -5.64
C PHE A 41 -2.00 7.81 -6.23
N LEU A 42 -1.22 8.02 -7.29
CA LEU A 42 -1.14 9.31 -7.96
C LEU A 42 -2.46 9.72 -8.66
N GLN A 43 -3.35 8.75 -8.95
CA GLN A 43 -4.69 9.02 -9.47
C GLN A 43 -5.71 9.39 -8.37
N GLY A 44 -5.36 9.26 -7.09
CA GLY A 44 -6.29 9.49 -5.97
C GLY A 44 -7.33 8.37 -5.79
N ASP A 45 -7.10 7.17 -6.34
CA ASP A 45 -8.00 6.01 -6.22
C ASP A 45 -7.36 4.88 -5.40
N CYS A 46 -6.49 5.24 -4.44
CA CYS A 46 -5.73 4.27 -3.67
C CYS A 46 -5.33 4.78 -2.29
N GLU A 47 -5.56 3.95 -1.29
CA GLU A 47 -4.98 4.04 0.04
C GLU A 47 -4.00 2.87 0.25
N VAL A 48 -2.94 3.11 1.04
CA VAL A 48 -1.91 2.12 1.35
C VAL A 48 -1.82 1.94 2.87
N LEU A 49 -2.15 0.75 3.36
CA LEU A 49 -1.87 0.36 4.73
C LEU A 49 -0.42 -0.10 4.86
N VAL A 50 0.40 0.63 5.61
CA VAL A 50 1.79 0.28 5.88
C VAL A 50 1.86 -0.49 7.18
N VAL A 51 2.36 -1.73 7.11
CA VAL A 51 2.47 -2.66 8.25
C VAL A 51 3.94 -2.95 8.52
N PHE A 52 4.40 -2.63 9.73
CA PHE A 52 5.73 -2.99 10.20
C PHE A 52 5.67 -4.38 10.84
N GLU A 53 6.12 -5.42 10.13
CA GLU A 53 5.96 -6.82 10.57
C GLU A 53 6.63 -7.09 11.92
N GLU A 54 7.75 -6.42 12.21
CA GLU A 54 8.47 -6.61 13.48
C GLU A 54 7.72 -6.07 14.69
N THR A 55 6.92 -5.02 14.52
CA THR A 55 6.27 -4.30 15.64
C THR A 55 4.75 -4.45 15.64
N GLY A 56 4.17 -4.94 14.54
CA GLY A 56 2.72 -4.92 14.31
C GLY A 56 2.13 -3.53 14.15
N LYS A 57 2.96 -2.48 14.03
CA LYS A 57 2.47 -1.11 13.84
C LYS A 57 1.86 -0.95 12.46
N GLU A 58 0.69 -0.34 12.42
CA GLU A 58 -0.03 -0.04 11.18
C GLU A 58 -0.20 1.48 10.99
N ILE A 59 -0.04 1.95 9.76
CA ILE A 59 -0.21 3.36 9.38
C ILE A 59 -0.93 3.40 8.03
N LEU A 60 -2.03 4.14 7.94
CA LEU A 60 -2.72 4.36 6.67
C LEU A 60 -2.16 5.60 5.98
N ILE A 61 -1.79 5.48 4.70
CA ILE A 61 -1.31 6.57 3.86
C ILE A 61 -2.20 6.68 2.62
N ASP A 62 -2.67 7.87 2.34
CA ASP A 62 -3.53 8.23 1.21
C ASP A 62 -3.05 9.53 0.54
N ASP A 63 -3.79 10.03 -0.46
CA ASP A 63 -3.45 11.25 -1.19
C ASP A 63 -3.71 12.54 -0.40
N PHE A 64 -4.33 12.46 0.78
CA PHE A 64 -4.51 13.56 1.73
C PHE A 64 -3.41 13.62 2.80
N SER A 65 -2.58 12.58 2.88
CA SER A 65 -1.45 12.51 3.81
C SER A 65 -0.38 13.54 3.45
N SER A 66 0.42 13.95 4.45
CA SER A 66 1.49 14.92 4.22
C SER A 66 2.54 14.39 3.24
N GLU A 67 3.17 15.27 2.45
CA GLU A 67 4.26 14.85 1.56
C GLU A 67 5.41 14.17 2.32
N ASP A 68 5.68 14.61 3.54
CA ASP A 68 6.69 14.00 4.41
C ASP A 68 6.32 12.57 4.79
N ASP A 69 5.07 12.29 5.13
CA ASP A 69 4.60 10.93 5.42
C ASP A 69 4.60 10.06 4.17
N ILE A 70 4.10 10.57 3.04
CA ILE A 70 4.12 9.86 1.76
C ILE A 70 5.56 9.48 1.40
N LYS A 71 6.50 10.43 1.52
CA LYS A 71 7.91 10.21 1.24
C LYS A 71 8.55 9.22 2.21
N LYS A 72 8.21 9.30 3.49
CA LYS A 72 8.77 8.44 4.54
C LYS A 72 8.32 7.00 4.38
N TYR A 73 7.05 6.78 4.06
CA TYR A 73 6.45 5.46 4.09
C TYR A 73 6.32 4.80 2.72
N LEU A 74 6.07 5.57 1.66
CA LEU A 74 5.90 5.05 0.30
C LEU A 74 7.11 5.36 -0.59
N GLY A 75 7.71 6.53 -0.41
CA GLY A 75 8.89 6.99 -1.15
C GLY A 75 8.61 8.20 -2.03
N LYS A 76 9.67 8.91 -2.47
CA LYS A 76 9.56 10.13 -3.29
C LYS A 76 8.80 9.93 -4.61
N SER A 77 8.77 8.71 -5.14
CA SER A 77 8.07 8.37 -6.39
C SER A 77 6.55 8.48 -6.29
N PHE A 78 5.99 8.56 -5.08
CA PHE A 78 4.55 8.66 -4.81
C PHE A 78 4.03 10.09 -4.67
N ILE A 79 4.90 11.10 -4.83
CA ILE A 79 4.52 12.52 -4.76
C ILE A 79 4.27 13.03 -6.19
N LYS A 80 3.15 13.75 -6.39
CA LYS A 80 2.84 14.41 -7.66
C LYS A 80 3.92 15.46 -7.95
N LYS A 81 4.43 15.48 -9.17
CA LYS A 81 5.38 16.53 -9.61
C LYS A 81 4.66 17.85 -9.83
#